data_AF-A0AAP0B9E8-F1
#
_entry.id   AF-A0AAP0B9E8-F1
#
_cell.length_a   1.000
_cell.length_b   1.000
_cell.length_c   1.000
_cell.angle_alpha   90.00
_cell.angle_beta   90.00
_cell.angle_gamma   90.00
#
_symmetry.space_group_name_H-M   'P 1'
#
loop_
_entity.id
_entity.type
_entity.pdbx_description
1 polymer ?
#
loop_
_entity_poly.entity_id
_entity_poly.type
_entity_poly.pdbx_seq_one_letter_code
_entity_poly.pdbx_strand_id
1 'polypeptide(L)'
;MLLVLLPCSRPVTQEPTSSTKCLAIIQRFLPFCNAIIRATIEKGSPAKALLYFKSLHSSGALRPDHRTLALVLKASTFSPHLSCAAEVHLRILKLGLQRRTRLSSSLFHLYLSLDLLNDAFSLFKDIVFLKTDPFYGNLLIMRFLGKNDCENSYKVFKKMPVRDKVSWNSMIAGAVRSSRPNEALLLYRRMMLAGVEPDCFSFSTVLSACARIGALGHGVLVHRLMAEKEAGYESNPILCSALIDMYSKCGRIDLARKIFDSAKRISRSVSIWNSMITGFAVHGLAGDALQVFDEMTLEGILPDEVTFVGILTACSHCGMVREARFYFEAMQQKFHVKPRLEHYGAMIDALARAGKLTEAMKMINDMKIEPDAAVWRSLLGACRRHGRYDVAKTIMGKMSRFSCSCDYVLLSNICSSAKRWEQAECAWRAMMERGLRKGRGLSWVEADGRVHRFKAADRSHYNSDDIYMVLGELMKKAKEVGYVPVTESATRDVSEEEKEETLSCHSEKLAVAFCVMKKGRHEFGDICVSKNLQTCWDCHEWMKAVSNVLRRVIVVRDRIRFHRFEGGACSCGDYW
;
A
#
# COMPACT_ATOMS: atom_id res chain seq x y z
N MET A 1 -12.02 -28.58 2.92
CA MET A 1 -10.94 -29.07 3.82
C MET A 1 -11.38 -29.59 5.20
N LEU A 2 -12.46 -29.09 5.82
CA LEU A 2 -12.91 -29.51 7.17
C LEU A 2 -13.10 -31.04 7.37
N LEU A 3 -13.37 -31.78 6.29
CA LEU A 3 -13.55 -33.23 6.30
C LEU A 3 -12.24 -34.02 6.54
N VAL A 4 -11.09 -33.40 6.28
CA VAL A 4 -9.76 -34.02 6.45
C VAL A 4 -9.38 -34.12 7.94
N LEU A 5 -10.04 -33.35 8.81
CA LEU A 5 -9.80 -33.34 10.26
C LEU A 5 -10.56 -34.45 11.02
N LEU A 6 -11.28 -35.32 10.32
CA LEU A 6 -12.01 -36.42 10.93
C LEU A 6 -11.13 -37.68 10.96
N PRO A 7 -10.88 -38.29 12.13
CA PRO A 7 -10.34 -39.63 12.15
C PRO A 7 -11.33 -40.56 11.46
N CYS A 8 -10.85 -41.35 10.48
CA CYS A 8 -11.62 -42.39 9.79
C CYS A 8 -12.28 -43.32 10.81
N SER A 9 -13.54 -43.05 11.13
CA SER A 9 -14.36 -43.87 12.00
C SER A 9 -15.34 -44.61 11.10
N ARG A 10 -15.22 -45.94 11.07
CA ARG A 10 -16.08 -46.86 10.29
C ARG A 10 -17.57 -46.61 10.55
N PRO A 11 -18.46 -46.86 9.58
CA PRO A 11 -19.89 -46.77 9.81
C PRO A 11 -20.31 -47.86 10.81
N VAL A 12 -20.89 -47.46 11.94
CA VAL A 12 -21.60 -48.38 12.83
C VAL A 12 -22.96 -48.64 12.19
N THR A 13 -23.06 -49.75 11.46
CA THR A 13 -24.33 -50.36 11.04
C THR A 13 -24.87 -51.18 12.19
N GLN A 14 -25.73 -50.60 13.02
CA GLN A 14 -26.67 -51.36 13.84
C GLN A 14 -27.98 -50.58 13.91
N GLU A 15 -28.99 -51.03 13.15
CA GLU A 15 -30.38 -50.74 13.47
C GLU A 15 -30.78 -51.60 14.69
N PRO A 16 -31.23 -51.02 15.80
CA PRO A 16 -31.88 -51.80 16.83
C PRO A 16 -33.37 -51.86 16.50
N THR A 17 -33.86 -53.07 16.24
CA THR A 17 -35.28 -53.42 16.33
C THR A 17 -35.77 -53.09 17.75
N SER A 18 -36.48 -51.97 17.91
CA SER A 18 -37.10 -51.58 19.17
C SER A 18 -38.60 -51.41 19.00
N SER A 19 -39.35 -51.87 20.01
CA SER A 19 -40.81 -51.90 20.01
C SER A 19 -41.42 -50.50 19.93
N THR A 20 -42.62 -50.42 19.35
CA THR A 20 -43.39 -49.21 19.05
C THR A 20 -43.63 -48.26 20.24
N LYS A 21 -43.53 -48.72 21.50
CA LYS A 21 -43.64 -47.89 22.71
C LYS A 21 -42.35 -47.15 23.09
N CYS A 22 -41.17 -47.74 22.87
CA CYS A 22 -39.88 -47.06 23.12
C CYS A 22 -39.61 -45.95 22.11
N LEU A 23 -40.00 -46.15 20.85
CA LEU A 23 -39.94 -45.14 19.79
C LEU A 23 -40.75 -43.87 20.12
N ALA A 24 -41.92 -44.02 20.77
CA ALA A 24 -42.76 -42.89 21.16
C ALA A 24 -42.19 -42.04 22.32
N ILE A 25 -41.49 -42.67 23.28
CA ILE A 25 -40.83 -41.98 24.40
C ILE A 25 -39.57 -41.24 23.92
N ILE A 26 -38.78 -41.89 23.05
CA ILE A 26 -37.60 -41.27 22.42
C ILE A 26 -38.04 -40.08 21.54
N GLN A 27 -39.15 -40.19 20.82
CA GLN A 27 -39.75 -39.07 20.05
C GLN A 27 -40.18 -37.88 20.92
N ARG A 28 -40.62 -38.10 22.17
CA ARG A 28 -40.97 -37.02 23.12
C ARG A 28 -39.76 -36.31 23.73
N PHE A 29 -38.61 -36.98 23.88
CA PHE A 29 -37.38 -36.39 24.43
C PHE A 29 -36.53 -35.63 23.41
N LEU A 30 -36.66 -35.96 22.12
CA LEU A 30 -35.89 -35.38 21.02
C LEU A 30 -35.97 -33.83 20.88
N PRO A 31 -37.15 -33.17 21.07
CA PRO A 31 -37.25 -31.71 21.08
C PRO A 31 -36.54 -31.06 22.29
N PHE A 32 -36.49 -31.77 23.43
CA PHE A 32 -35.91 -31.28 24.67
C PHE A 32 -34.38 -31.18 24.58
N CYS A 33 -33.72 -32.17 23.98
CA CYS A 33 -32.28 -32.14 23.70
C CYS A 33 -31.89 -30.95 22.81
N ASN A 34 -32.68 -30.68 21.78
CA ASN A 34 -32.50 -29.51 20.91
C ASN A 34 -32.64 -28.20 21.70
N ALA A 35 -33.66 -28.07 22.56
CA ALA A 35 -33.89 -26.88 23.37
C ALA A 35 -32.75 -26.61 24.36
N ILE A 36 -32.19 -27.64 25.01
CA ILE A 36 -31.06 -27.50 25.94
C ILE A 36 -29.85 -26.90 25.23
N ILE A 37 -29.49 -27.42 24.05
CA ILE A 37 -28.33 -26.94 23.29
C ILE A 37 -28.53 -25.49 22.91
N ARG A 38 -29.72 -25.13 22.40
CA ARG A 38 -30.03 -23.74 22.01
C ARG A 38 -29.98 -22.79 23.21
N ALA A 39 -30.64 -23.14 24.31
CA ALA A 39 -30.66 -22.33 25.53
C ALA A 39 -29.24 -22.15 26.12
N THR A 40 -28.39 -23.17 26.03
CA THR A 40 -26.99 -23.08 26.51
C THR A 40 -26.15 -22.11 25.67
N ILE A 41 -26.38 -22.07 24.35
CA ILE A 41 -25.73 -21.12 23.44
C ILE A 41 -26.25 -19.69 23.71
N GLU A 42 -27.56 -19.53 23.86
CA GLU A 42 -28.21 -18.23 24.12
C GLU A 42 -27.82 -17.65 25.48
N LYS A 43 -27.55 -18.49 26.49
CA LYS A 43 -26.98 -18.10 27.79
C LYS A 43 -25.47 -17.78 27.75
N GLY A 44 -24.85 -17.75 26.57
CA GLY A 44 -23.45 -17.35 26.41
C GLY A 44 -22.41 -18.42 26.77
N SER A 45 -22.78 -19.70 26.81
CA SER A 45 -21.86 -20.82 27.13
C SER A 45 -21.59 -21.73 25.90
N PRO A 46 -20.96 -21.23 24.82
CA PRO A 46 -20.81 -21.96 23.56
C PRO A 46 -19.97 -23.24 23.70
N ALA A 47 -18.89 -23.23 24.49
CA ALA A 47 -18.04 -24.42 24.69
C ALA A 47 -18.81 -25.58 25.35
N LYS A 48 -19.64 -25.27 26.36
CA LYS A 48 -20.48 -26.24 27.06
C LYS A 48 -21.57 -26.82 26.14
N ALA A 49 -22.15 -25.97 25.29
CA ALA A 49 -23.12 -26.41 24.30
C ALA A 49 -22.51 -27.35 23.24
N LEU A 50 -21.27 -27.13 22.81
CA LEU A 50 -20.56 -28.02 21.89
C LEU A 50 -20.28 -29.40 22.51
N LEU A 51 -19.92 -29.44 23.80
CA LEU A 51 -19.76 -30.69 24.54
C LEU A 51 -21.08 -31.47 24.65
N TYR A 52 -22.18 -30.79 24.99
CA TYR A 52 -23.51 -31.39 25.02
C TYR A 52 -23.94 -31.90 23.65
N PHE A 53 -23.70 -31.12 22.59
CA PHE A 53 -23.96 -31.56 21.23
C PHE A 53 -23.21 -32.85 20.90
N LYS A 54 -21.90 -32.91 21.18
CA LYS A 54 -21.07 -34.09 20.90
C LYS A 54 -21.54 -35.33 21.65
N SER A 55 -21.80 -35.20 22.96
CA SER A 55 -22.24 -36.32 23.82
C SER A 55 -23.64 -36.84 23.44
N LEU A 56 -24.59 -35.95 23.17
CA LEU A 56 -25.95 -36.31 22.77
C LEU A 56 -26.01 -36.85 21.34
N HIS A 57 -25.09 -36.41 20.47
CA HIS A 57 -24.97 -36.93 19.11
C HIS A 57 -24.34 -38.34 19.09
N SER A 58 -23.25 -38.57 19.84
CA SER A 58 -22.58 -39.87 19.91
C SER A 58 -23.44 -40.98 20.53
N SER A 59 -24.40 -40.62 21.38
CA SER A 59 -25.37 -41.55 22.00
C SER A 59 -26.60 -41.83 21.13
N GLY A 60 -26.74 -41.19 19.96
CA GLY A 60 -27.92 -41.34 19.08
C GLY A 60 -29.19 -40.64 19.61
N ALA A 61 -29.12 -39.97 20.76
CA ALA A 61 -30.24 -39.33 21.44
C ALA A 61 -30.64 -37.97 20.84
N LEU A 62 -29.82 -37.41 19.94
CA LEU A 62 -30.07 -36.13 19.28
C LEU A 62 -30.40 -36.30 17.79
N ARG A 63 -31.60 -35.87 17.38
CA ARG A 63 -31.89 -35.51 15.98
C ARG A 63 -31.89 -33.99 15.86
N PRO A 64 -30.76 -33.39 15.46
CA PRO A 64 -30.65 -31.94 15.42
C PRO A 64 -31.45 -31.38 14.24
N ASP A 65 -32.33 -30.43 14.52
CA ASP A 65 -33.01 -29.68 13.47
C ASP A 65 -32.08 -28.60 12.87
N HIS A 66 -32.52 -27.99 11.77
CA HIS A 66 -31.76 -26.95 11.07
C HIS A 66 -31.44 -25.72 11.94
N ARG A 67 -32.24 -25.42 12.98
CA ARG A 67 -32.00 -24.28 13.88
C ARG A 67 -30.91 -24.63 14.90
N THR A 68 -30.94 -25.83 15.46
CA THR A 68 -29.91 -26.34 16.35
C THR A 68 -28.58 -26.46 15.61
N LEU A 69 -28.56 -27.02 14.39
CA LEU A 69 -27.34 -27.11 13.57
C LEU A 69 -26.74 -25.72 13.27
N ALA A 70 -27.57 -24.73 12.93
CA ALA A 70 -27.10 -23.36 12.67
C ALA A 70 -26.47 -22.70 13.90
N LEU A 71 -27.03 -22.93 15.09
CA LEU A 71 -26.50 -22.40 16.35
C LEU A 71 -25.22 -23.12 16.78
N VAL A 72 -25.14 -24.44 16.60
CA VAL A 72 -23.92 -25.22 16.87
C VAL A 72 -22.77 -24.78 15.96
N LEU A 73 -23.02 -24.51 14.67
CA LEU A 73 -22.02 -23.91 13.78
C LEU A 73 -21.54 -22.55 14.29
N LYS A 74 -22.47 -21.69 14.74
CA LYS A 74 -22.12 -20.38 15.32
C LYS A 74 -21.33 -20.53 16.62
N ALA A 75 -21.67 -21.48 17.48
CA ALA A 75 -20.88 -21.78 18.69
C ALA A 75 -19.48 -22.28 18.33
N SER A 76 -19.36 -23.05 17.24
CA SER A 76 -18.08 -23.59 16.77
C SER A 76 -17.10 -22.53 16.29
N THR A 77 -17.55 -21.31 15.92
CA THR A 77 -16.63 -20.22 15.54
C THR A 77 -15.80 -19.71 16.71
N PHE A 78 -16.23 -19.98 17.95
CA PHE A 78 -15.55 -19.58 19.18
C PHE A 78 -14.72 -20.72 19.80
N SER A 79 -14.64 -21.88 19.14
CA SER A 79 -13.91 -23.04 19.64
C SER A 79 -12.70 -23.36 18.76
N PRO A 80 -11.53 -23.67 19.34
CA PRO A 80 -10.38 -24.15 18.60
C PRO A 80 -10.56 -25.59 18.07
N HIS A 81 -11.56 -26.34 18.56
CA HIS A 81 -11.80 -27.73 18.17
C HIS A 81 -12.84 -27.84 17.05
N LEU A 82 -12.36 -28.08 15.83
CA LEU A 82 -13.21 -28.12 14.62
C LEU A 82 -13.99 -29.43 14.41
N SER A 83 -13.85 -30.40 15.31
CA SER A 83 -14.51 -31.71 15.19
C SER A 83 -16.04 -31.60 15.11
N CYS A 84 -16.66 -30.81 15.99
CA CYS A 84 -18.10 -30.57 15.98
C CYS A 84 -18.55 -29.84 14.70
N ALA A 85 -17.75 -28.89 14.24
CA ALA A 85 -18.02 -28.12 13.02
C ALA A 85 -17.97 -29.01 11.76
N ALA A 86 -16.97 -29.89 11.67
CA ALA A 86 -16.83 -30.86 10.58
C ALA A 86 -17.97 -31.89 10.56
N GLU A 87 -18.36 -32.39 11.74
CA GLU A 87 -19.46 -33.35 11.90
C GLU A 87 -20.82 -32.73 11.50
N VAL A 88 -21.08 -31.50 11.94
CA VAL A 88 -22.28 -30.76 11.53
C VAL A 88 -22.28 -30.49 10.02
N HIS A 89 -21.14 -30.10 9.45
CA HIS A 89 -21.03 -29.87 8.01
C HIS A 89 -21.27 -31.16 7.19
N LEU A 90 -20.71 -32.31 7.60
CA LEU A 90 -21.03 -33.62 7.01
C LEU A 90 -22.52 -33.93 7.04
N ARG A 91 -23.17 -33.64 8.17
CA ARG A 91 -24.59 -33.91 8.33
C ARG A 91 -25.44 -33.04 7.41
N ILE A 92 -25.06 -31.77 7.24
CA ILE A 92 -25.72 -30.85 6.29
C ILE A 92 -25.60 -31.37 4.84
N LEU A 93 -24.43 -31.92 4.45
CA LEU A 93 -24.23 -32.59 3.16
C LEU A 93 -25.13 -33.83 3.02
N LYS A 94 -25.06 -34.77 3.98
CA LYS A 94 -25.84 -36.03 3.95
C LYS A 94 -27.35 -35.81 3.89
N LEU A 95 -27.85 -34.77 4.55
CA LEU A 95 -29.29 -34.44 4.59
C LEU A 95 -29.74 -33.52 3.44
N GLY A 96 -28.83 -33.12 2.54
CA GLY A 96 -29.16 -32.20 1.45
C GLY A 96 -29.60 -30.80 1.90
N LEU A 97 -29.28 -30.40 3.13
CA LEU A 97 -29.76 -29.15 3.74
C LEU A 97 -28.93 -27.91 3.34
N GLN A 98 -28.00 -28.07 2.40
CA GLN A 98 -27.07 -27.05 1.87
C GLN A 98 -27.79 -25.78 1.42
N ARG A 99 -28.96 -25.91 0.77
CA ARG A 99 -29.73 -24.79 0.21
C ARG A 99 -30.56 -24.02 1.24
N ARG A 100 -30.60 -24.44 2.51
CA ARG A 100 -31.32 -23.69 3.54
C ARG A 100 -30.53 -22.45 3.94
N THR A 101 -31.14 -21.27 3.74
CA THR A 101 -30.52 -19.95 3.92
C THR A 101 -29.83 -19.73 5.27
N ARG A 102 -30.39 -20.23 6.38
CA ARG A 102 -29.75 -20.11 7.72
C ARG A 102 -28.49 -20.95 7.85
N LEU A 103 -28.49 -22.17 7.31
CA LEU A 103 -27.35 -23.09 7.40
C LEU A 103 -26.21 -22.63 6.50
N SER A 104 -26.51 -22.20 5.27
CA SER A 104 -25.50 -21.62 4.38
C SER A 104 -24.88 -20.35 4.98
N SER A 105 -25.68 -19.49 5.63
CA SER A 105 -25.15 -18.32 6.35
C SER A 105 -24.22 -18.70 7.49
N SER A 106 -24.61 -19.65 8.35
CA SER A 106 -23.77 -20.11 9.47
C SER A 106 -22.48 -20.80 9.00
N LEU A 107 -22.55 -21.63 7.95
CA LEU A 107 -21.38 -22.27 7.35
C LEU A 107 -20.43 -21.25 6.74
N PHE A 108 -20.96 -20.22 6.08
CA PHE A 108 -20.16 -19.15 5.50
C PHE A 108 -19.37 -18.39 6.58
N HIS A 109 -20.03 -17.99 7.67
CA HIS A 109 -19.34 -17.33 8.79
C HIS A 109 -18.28 -18.22 9.44
N LEU A 110 -18.54 -19.52 9.56
CA LEU A 110 -17.56 -20.48 10.06
C LEU A 110 -16.33 -20.56 9.14
N TYR A 111 -16.51 -20.69 7.82
CA TYR A 111 -15.36 -20.72 6.91
C TYR A 111 -14.53 -19.45 6.99
N LEU A 112 -15.18 -18.29 7.13
CA LEU A 112 -14.47 -17.03 7.30
C LEU A 112 -13.73 -16.93 8.63
N SER A 113 -14.29 -17.43 9.74
CA SER A 113 -13.59 -17.45 11.03
C SER A 113 -12.38 -18.38 11.02
N LEU A 114 -12.43 -19.44 10.22
CA LEU A 114 -11.35 -20.40 10.02
C LEU A 114 -10.40 -20.05 8.87
N ASP A 115 -10.59 -18.89 8.25
CA ASP A 115 -9.77 -18.38 7.15
C ASP A 115 -9.72 -19.30 5.90
N LEU A 116 -10.76 -20.12 5.72
CA LEU A 116 -11.00 -21.01 4.58
C LEU A 116 -11.71 -20.25 3.44
N LEU A 117 -11.06 -19.23 2.89
CA LEU A 117 -11.68 -18.28 1.96
C LEU A 117 -12.17 -18.90 0.65
N ASN A 118 -11.51 -19.94 0.14
CA ASN A 118 -11.93 -20.64 -1.07
C ASN A 118 -13.22 -21.43 -0.87
N ASP A 119 -13.35 -22.12 0.28
CA ASP A 119 -14.56 -22.85 0.67
C ASP A 119 -15.72 -21.84 0.88
N ALA A 120 -15.44 -20.70 1.53
CA ALA A 120 -16.39 -19.59 1.67
C ALA A 120 -16.83 -19.00 0.31
N PHE A 121 -15.90 -18.83 -0.63
CA PHE A 121 -16.22 -18.34 -1.96
C PHE A 121 -17.03 -19.35 -2.79
N SER A 122 -16.81 -20.65 -2.59
CA SER A 122 -17.65 -21.67 -3.23
C SER A 122 -19.09 -21.55 -2.74
N LEU A 123 -19.29 -21.53 -1.42
CA LEU A 123 -20.62 -21.41 -0.80
C LEU A 123 -21.29 -20.06 -1.11
N PHE A 124 -20.52 -18.98 -1.27
CA PHE A 124 -21.02 -17.67 -1.67
C PHE A 124 -21.78 -17.73 -3.01
N LYS A 125 -21.31 -18.52 -3.99
CA LYS A 125 -22.00 -18.67 -5.28
C LYS A 125 -23.42 -19.23 -5.10
N ASP A 126 -23.58 -20.16 -4.17
CA ASP A 126 -24.88 -20.76 -3.83
C ASP A 126 -25.75 -19.80 -3.02
N ILE A 127 -25.16 -19.04 -2.10
CA ILE A 127 -25.88 -18.03 -1.30
C ILE A 127 -26.42 -16.91 -2.19
N VAL A 128 -25.62 -16.41 -3.12
CA VAL A 128 -25.99 -15.33 -4.06
C VAL A 128 -27.17 -15.71 -4.94
N PHE A 129 -27.27 -16.98 -5.33
CA PHE A 129 -28.43 -17.47 -6.08
C PHE A 129 -29.74 -17.35 -5.27
N LEU A 130 -29.66 -17.43 -3.94
CA LEU A 130 -30.82 -17.40 -3.04
C LEU A 130 -31.07 -16.02 -2.41
N LYS A 131 -30.04 -15.16 -2.33
CA LYS A 131 -30.09 -13.81 -1.73
C LYS A 131 -29.27 -12.82 -2.55
N THR A 132 -29.86 -11.68 -2.86
CA THR A 132 -29.20 -10.58 -3.58
C THR A 132 -28.44 -9.61 -2.68
N ASP A 133 -28.37 -9.88 -1.37
CA ASP A 133 -27.71 -9.03 -0.36
C ASP A 133 -26.18 -8.94 -0.60
N PRO A 134 -25.61 -7.72 -0.78
CA PRO A 134 -24.18 -7.53 -0.99
C PRO A 134 -23.30 -7.91 0.22
N PHE A 135 -23.88 -8.09 1.41
CA PHE A 135 -23.16 -8.35 2.67
C PHE A 135 -22.09 -9.46 2.58
N TYR A 136 -22.46 -10.64 2.06
CA TYR A 136 -21.55 -11.78 1.96
C TYR A 136 -20.40 -11.52 0.97
N GLY A 137 -20.68 -10.79 -0.12
CA GLY A 137 -19.69 -10.39 -1.10
C GLY A 137 -18.69 -9.39 -0.52
N ASN A 138 -19.19 -8.38 0.20
CA ASN A 138 -18.37 -7.37 0.88
C ASN A 138 -17.42 -8.01 1.89
N LEU A 139 -17.91 -8.96 2.70
CA LEU A 139 -17.08 -9.63 3.70
C LEU A 139 -15.98 -10.48 3.05
N LEU A 140 -16.26 -11.18 1.95
CA LEU A 140 -15.24 -11.91 1.18
C LEU A 140 -14.20 -10.98 0.55
N ILE A 141 -14.65 -9.88 -0.07
CA ILE A 141 -13.75 -8.88 -0.66
C ILE A 141 -12.79 -8.36 0.41
N MET A 142 -13.29 -7.94 1.57
CA MET A 142 -12.46 -7.44 2.67
C MET A 142 -11.44 -8.48 3.14
N ARG A 143 -11.83 -9.76 3.26
CA ARG A 143 -10.94 -10.85 3.69
C ARG A 143 -9.86 -11.18 2.67
N PHE A 144 -10.21 -11.29 1.38
CA PHE A 144 -9.23 -11.51 0.31
C PHE A 144 -8.25 -10.34 0.20
N LEU A 145 -8.74 -9.10 0.26
CA LEU A 145 -7.89 -7.91 0.26
C LEU A 145 -6.97 -7.84 1.48
N GLY A 146 -7.40 -8.33 2.65
CA GLY A 146 -6.55 -8.47 3.84
C GLY A 146 -5.35 -9.40 3.62
N LYS A 147 -5.46 -10.38 2.73
CA LYS A 147 -4.34 -11.26 2.29
C LYS A 147 -3.62 -10.75 1.04
N ASN A 148 -3.91 -9.52 0.60
CA ASN A 148 -3.42 -8.95 -0.65
C ASN A 148 -3.80 -9.77 -1.92
N ASP A 149 -4.81 -10.63 -1.82
CA ASP A 149 -5.32 -11.45 -2.94
C ASP A 149 -6.40 -10.68 -3.71
N CYS A 150 -5.94 -9.76 -4.56
CA CYS A 150 -6.86 -8.92 -5.32
C CYS A 150 -7.58 -9.71 -6.42
N GLU A 151 -6.99 -10.79 -6.94
CA GLU A 151 -7.58 -11.54 -8.03
C GLU A 151 -8.87 -12.22 -7.58
N ASN A 152 -8.84 -12.91 -6.44
CA ASN A 152 -10.04 -13.51 -5.89
C ASN A 152 -11.05 -12.46 -5.40
N SER A 153 -10.58 -11.33 -4.87
CA SER A 153 -11.48 -10.21 -4.54
C SER A 153 -12.26 -9.71 -5.76
N TYR A 154 -11.60 -9.60 -6.93
CA TYR A 154 -12.26 -9.19 -8.17
C TYR A 154 -13.21 -10.26 -8.72
N LYS A 155 -12.86 -11.55 -8.55
CA LYS A 155 -13.77 -12.67 -8.90
C LYS A 155 -15.05 -12.64 -8.06
N VAL A 156 -14.95 -12.36 -6.76
CA VAL A 156 -16.11 -12.16 -5.88
C VAL A 156 -16.92 -10.96 -6.37
N PHE A 157 -16.26 -9.82 -6.53
CA PHE A 157 -16.89 -8.58 -6.97
C PHE A 157 -17.64 -8.74 -8.29
N LYS A 158 -17.08 -9.43 -9.29
CA LYS A 158 -17.74 -9.70 -10.58
C LYS A 158 -18.97 -10.61 -10.45
N LYS A 159 -19.01 -11.51 -9.46
CA LYS A 159 -20.13 -12.43 -9.23
C LYS A 159 -21.24 -11.85 -8.37
N MET A 160 -21.02 -10.72 -7.72
CA MET A 160 -22.08 -10.04 -6.95
C MET A 160 -23.20 -9.55 -7.88
N PRO A 161 -24.48 -9.84 -7.59
CA PRO A 161 -25.60 -9.37 -8.39
C PRO A 161 -25.87 -7.89 -8.15
N VAL A 162 -25.75 -7.46 -6.89
CA VAL A 162 -25.89 -6.08 -6.43
C VAL A 162 -24.58 -5.66 -5.78
N ARG A 163 -24.16 -4.41 -6.05
CA ARG A 163 -22.93 -3.81 -5.53
C ARG A 163 -23.29 -2.47 -4.91
N ASP A 164 -23.08 -2.36 -3.60
CA ASP A 164 -23.33 -1.14 -2.84
C ASP A 164 -22.06 -0.28 -2.70
N LYS A 165 -22.16 0.88 -2.05
CA LYS A 165 -21.02 1.78 -1.80
C LYS A 165 -19.85 1.06 -1.13
N VAL A 166 -20.13 0.17 -0.17
CA VAL A 166 -19.11 -0.61 0.56
C VAL A 166 -18.32 -1.53 -0.38
N SER A 167 -19.00 -2.21 -1.31
CA SER A 167 -18.36 -3.09 -2.29
C SER A 167 -17.38 -2.33 -3.20
N TRP A 168 -17.80 -1.17 -3.72
CA TRP A 168 -16.98 -0.32 -4.57
C TRP A 168 -15.81 0.28 -3.80
N ASN A 169 -16.07 0.87 -2.63
CA ASN A 169 -15.06 1.48 -1.76
C ASN A 169 -13.99 0.46 -1.34
N SER A 170 -14.39 -0.77 -1.02
CA SER A 170 -13.46 -1.84 -0.67
C SER A 170 -12.54 -2.18 -1.84
N MET A 171 -13.08 -2.30 -3.06
CA MET A 171 -12.29 -2.60 -4.26
C MET A 171 -11.35 -1.45 -4.64
N ILE A 172 -11.82 -0.21 -4.59
CA ILE A 172 -11.02 0.99 -4.88
C ILE A 172 -9.86 1.09 -3.86
N ALA A 173 -10.15 0.98 -2.56
CA ALA A 173 -9.13 1.02 -1.51
C ALA A 173 -8.18 -0.18 -1.58
N GLY A 174 -8.66 -1.36 -1.93
CA GLY A 174 -7.86 -2.54 -2.24
C GLY A 174 -6.85 -2.27 -3.36
N ALA A 175 -7.31 -1.74 -4.49
CA ALA A 175 -6.46 -1.40 -5.62
C ALA A 175 -5.38 -0.36 -5.27
N VAL A 176 -5.72 0.67 -4.47
CA VAL A 176 -4.73 1.64 -3.97
C VAL A 176 -3.69 0.93 -3.09
N ARG A 177 -4.10 0.14 -2.09
CA ARG A 177 -3.17 -0.57 -1.18
C ARG A 177 -2.24 -1.51 -1.93
N SER A 178 -2.74 -2.22 -2.93
CA SER A 178 -1.95 -3.14 -3.76
C SER A 178 -1.15 -2.45 -4.88
N SER A 179 -0.90 -1.14 -4.74
CA SER A 179 -0.09 -0.32 -5.65
C SER A 179 -0.58 -0.34 -7.10
N ARG A 180 -1.90 -0.39 -7.28
CA ARG A 180 -2.60 -0.33 -8.58
C ARG A 180 -3.56 0.88 -8.66
N PRO A 181 -3.03 2.12 -8.54
CA PRO A 181 -3.84 3.34 -8.55
C PRO A 181 -4.64 3.57 -9.85
N ASN A 182 -4.13 3.13 -11.01
CA ASN A 182 -4.90 3.20 -12.27
C ASN A 182 -6.16 2.31 -12.23
N GLU A 183 -6.06 1.13 -11.60
CA GLU A 183 -7.21 0.25 -11.42
C GLU A 183 -8.24 0.89 -10.48
N ALA A 184 -7.78 1.59 -9.44
CA ALA A 184 -8.65 2.37 -8.55
C ALA A 184 -9.45 3.45 -9.30
N LEU A 185 -8.81 4.21 -10.21
CA LEU A 185 -9.49 5.22 -11.05
C LEU A 185 -10.52 4.59 -12.00
N LEU A 186 -10.19 3.43 -12.59
CA LEU A 186 -11.13 2.70 -13.45
C LEU A 186 -12.33 2.17 -12.66
N LEU A 187 -12.10 1.65 -11.44
CA LEU A 187 -13.18 1.19 -10.55
C LEU A 187 -14.07 2.35 -10.12
N TYR A 188 -13.51 3.51 -9.80
CA TYR A 188 -14.27 4.72 -9.49
C TYR A 188 -15.14 5.17 -10.67
N ARG A 189 -14.59 5.21 -11.89
CA ARG A 189 -15.38 5.51 -13.08
C ARG A 189 -16.52 4.50 -13.28
N ARG A 190 -16.28 3.22 -13.03
CA ARG A 190 -17.31 2.17 -13.12
C ARG A 190 -18.38 2.30 -12.03
N MET A 191 -18.02 2.72 -10.82
CA MET A 191 -18.96 3.04 -9.74
C MET A 191 -19.95 4.12 -10.19
N MET A 192 -19.42 5.21 -10.76
CA MET A 192 -20.23 6.31 -11.31
C MET A 192 -21.14 5.84 -12.44
N LEU A 193 -20.62 5.07 -13.40
CA LEU A 193 -21.40 4.53 -14.52
C LEU A 193 -22.48 3.53 -14.07
N ALA A 194 -22.28 2.88 -12.93
CA ALA A 194 -23.27 2.01 -12.30
C ALA A 194 -24.35 2.79 -11.51
N GLY A 195 -24.31 4.12 -11.52
CA GLY A 195 -25.25 4.98 -10.79
C GLY A 195 -25.05 4.99 -9.27
N VAL A 196 -23.92 4.48 -8.77
CA VAL A 196 -23.64 4.48 -7.34
C VAL A 196 -22.94 5.79 -6.97
N GLU A 197 -23.60 6.63 -6.17
CA GLU A 197 -23.03 7.92 -5.78
C GLU A 197 -21.82 7.76 -4.84
N PRO A 198 -20.70 8.43 -5.13
CA PRO A 198 -19.55 8.51 -4.25
C PRO A 198 -19.92 9.12 -2.90
N ASP A 199 -19.20 8.69 -1.87
CA ASP A 199 -19.21 9.28 -0.54
C ASP A 199 -17.83 9.83 -0.18
N CYS A 200 -17.71 10.41 1.02
CA CYS A 200 -16.44 10.96 1.49
C CYS A 200 -15.26 9.95 1.48
N PHE A 201 -15.54 8.66 1.69
CA PHE A 201 -14.54 7.60 1.61
C PHE A 201 -14.12 7.30 0.17
N SER A 202 -15.09 7.31 -0.75
CA SER A 202 -14.84 7.19 -2.19
C SER A 202 -13.90 8.30 -2.67
N PHE A 203 -14.24 9.55 -2.35
CA PHE A 203 -13.45 10.72 -2.76
C PHE A 203 -12.04 10.69 -2.17
N SER A 204 -11.90 10.50 -0.86
CA SER A 204 -10.57 10.45 -0.21
C SER A 204 -9.68 9.33 -0.77
N THR A 205 -10.24 8.15 -1.02
CA THR A 205 -9.50 7.02 -1.59
C THR A 205 -9.04 7.30 -3.03
N VAL A 206 -9.90 7.90 -3.84
CA VAL A 206 -9.59 8.24 -5.24
C VAL A 206 -8.60 9.40 -5.33
N LEU A 207 -8.74 10.42 -4.49
CA LEU A 207 -7.77 11.51 -4.37
C LEU A 207 -6.40 10.97 -3.96
N SER A 208 -6.34 10.00 -3.03
CA SER A 208 -5.10 9.30 -2.68
C SER A 208 -4.52 8.51 -3.87
N ALA A 209 -5.35 7.89 -4.70
CA ALA A 209 -4.90 7.24 -5.93
C ALA A 209 -4.26 8.25 -6.90
N CYS A 210 -4.89 9.40 -7.13
CA CYS A 210 -4.36 10.51 -7.94
C CYS A 210 -3.03 11.02 -7.35
N ALA A 211 -2.99 11.23 -6.03
CA ALA A 211 -1.80 11.66 -5.30
C ALA A 211 -0.64 10.68 -5.45
N ARG A 212 -0.87 9.38 -5.58
CA ARG A 212 0.20 8.37 -5.75
C ARG A 212 0.79 8.34 -7.15
N ILE A 213 0.01 8.68 -8.17
CA ILE A 213 0.48 8.73 -9.57
C ILE A 213 0.74 10.16 -10.06
N GLY A 214 0.56 11.18 -9.23
CA GLY A 214 0.72 12.57 -9.67
C GLY A 214 -0.26 12.95 -10.78
N ALA A 215 -1.45 12.35 -10.83
CA ALA A 215 -2.46 12.65 -11.84
C ALA A 215 -3.28 13.88 -11.44
N LEU A 216 -2.71 15.06 -11.66
CA LEU A 216 -3.32 16.35 -11.34
C LEU A 216 -4.65 16.54 -12.09
N GLY A 217 -4.72 16.17 -13.37
CA GLY A 217 -5.92 16.34 -14.18
C GLY A 217 -7.10 15.55 -13.61
N HIS A 218 -6.87 14.27 -13.32
CA HIS A 218 -7.86 13.43 -12.65
C HIS A 218 -8.21 13.96 -11.25
N GLY A 219 -7.22 14.40 -10.47
CA GLY A 219 -7.43 14.97 -9.14
C GLY A 219 -8.32 16.22 -9.14
N VAL A 220 -8.14 17.12 -10.11
CA VAL A 220 -8.97 18.33 -10.27
C VAL A 220 -10.41 17.96 -10.66
N LEU A 221 -10.61 16.98 -11.54
CA LEU A 221 -11.95 16.50 -11.90
C LEU A 221 -12.68 15.91 -10.69
N VAL A 222 -11.98 15.10 -9.89
CA VAL A 222 -12.53 14.52 -8.66
C VAL A 222 -12.87 15.60 -7.64
N HIS A 223 -12.00 16.61 -7.47
CA HIS A 223 -12.26 17.74 -6.59
C HIS A 223 -13.50 18.54 -7.02
N ARG A 224 -13.66 18.84 -8.32
CA ARG A 224 -14.85 19.53 -8.82
C ARG A 224 -16.13 18.75 -8.54
N LEU A 225 -16.14 17.46 -8.88
CA LEU A 225 -17.30 16.60 -8.63
C LEU A 225 -17.60 16.48 -7.13
N MET A 226 -16.57 16.44 -6.28
CA MET A 226 -16.74 16.45 -4.84
C MET A 226 -17.38 17.75 -4.36
N ALA A 227 -16.92 18.91 -4.82
CA ALA A 227 -17.50 20.21 -4.46
C ALA A 227 -18.97 20.34 -4.91
N GLU A 228 -19.35 19.71 -6.03
CA GLU A 228 -20.73 19.66 -6.51
C GLU A 228 -21.64 18.73 -5.68
N LYS A 229 -21.08 17.63 -5.14
CA LYS A 229 -21.86 16.56 -4.48
C LYS A 229 -21.85 16.61 -2.96
N GLU A 230 -20.81 17.17 -2.35
CA GLU A 230 -20.61 17.25 -0.91
C GLU A 230 -20.62 18.73 -0.50
N ALA A 231 -21.81 19.29 -0.33
CA ALA A 231 -21.96 20.68 0.12
C ALA A 231 -21.28 20.87 1.48
N GLY A 232 -20.39 21.86 1.59
CA GLY A 232 -19.63 22.12 2.81
C GLY A 232 -18.51 21.12 3.08
N TYR A 233 -17.96 20.47 2.05
CA TYR A 233 -16.79 19.58 2.17
C TYR A 233 -15.60 20.24 2.89
N GLU A 234 -15.52 21.57 2.89
CA GLU A 234 -14.49 22.37 3.57
C GLU A 234 -14.50 22.16 5.10
N SER A 235 -15.64 21.78 5.67
CA SER A 235 -15.78 21.40 7.07
C SER A 235 -15.38 19.95 7.36
N ASN A 236 -15.24 19.11 6.34
CA ASN A 236 -14.89 17.71 6.48
C ASN A 236 -13.35 17.54 6.46
N PRO A 237 -12.71 17.26 7.61
CA PRO A 237 -11.26 17.19 7.69
C PRO A 237 -10.66 16.07 6.85
N ILE A 238 -11.41 14.98 6.61
CA ILE A 238 -10.95 13.84 5.78
C ILE A 238 -10.80 14.29 4.32
N LEU A 239 -11.77 15.05 3.81
CA LEU A 239 -11.74 15.55 2.44
C LEU A 239 -10.70 16.64 2.25
N CYS A 240 -10.61 17.59 3.19
CA CYS A 240 -9.59 18.63 3.17
C CYS A 240 -8.18 18.04 3.23
N SER A 241 -7.91 17.11 4.15
CA SER A 241 -6.62 16.39 4.24
C SER A 241 -6.30 15.65 2.93
N ALA A 242 -7.25 14.93 2.35
CA ALA A 242 -7.05 14.21 1.10
C ALA A 242 -6.77 15.14 -0.09
N LEU A 243 -7.41 16.32 -0.15
CA LEU A 243 -7.13 17.33 -1.16
C LEU A 243 -5.75 17.96 -0.99
N ILE A 244 -5.37 18.32 0.24
CA ILE A 244 -4.04 18.85 0.55
C ILE A 244 -2.97 17.84 0.13
N ASP A 245 -3.13 16.56 0.49
CA ASP A 245 -2.21 15.50 0.08
C ASP A 245 -2.14 15.35 -1.45
N MET A 246 -3.30 15.33 -2.12
CA MET A 246 -3.39 15.20 -3.57
C MET A 246 -2.71 16.36 -4.29
N TYR A 247 -3.06 17.61 -3.97
CA TYR A 247 -2.45 18.76 -4.62
C TYR A 247 -0.96 18.86 -4.33
N SER A 248 -0.53 18.62 -3.09
CA SER A 248 0.89 18.61 -2.72
C SER A 248 1.67 17.57 -3.54
N LYS A 249 1.18 16.33 -3.60
CA LYS A 249 1.83 15.23 -4.33
C LYS A 249 1.66 15.31 -5.86
N CYS A 250 0.75 16.15 -6.35
CA CYS A 250 0.62 16.48 -7.77
C CYS A 250 1.44 17.72 -8.17
N GLY A 251 2.28 18.24 -7.28
CA GLY A 251 3.20 19.36 -7.57
C GLY A 251 2.57 20.75 -7.44
N ARG A 252 1.34 20.86 -6.92
CA ARG A 252 0.61 22.12 -6.71
C ARG A 252 0.51 22.46 -5.23
N ILE A 253 1.67 22.71 -4.63
CA ILE A 253 1.78 23.08 -3.20
C ILE A 253 1.04 24.39 -2.89
N ASP A 254 0.94 25.28 -3.89
CA ASP A 254 0.17 26.53 -3.82
C ASP A 254 -1.33 26.29 -3.60
N LEU A 255 -1.91 25.33 -4.32
CA LEU A 255 -3.32 24.96 -4.15
C LEU A 255 -3.56 24.21 -2.84
N ALA A 256 -2.62 23.35 -2.46
CA ALA A 256 -2.65 22.67 -1.16
C ALA A 256 -2.65 23.68 -0.01
N ARG A 257 -1.79 24.71 -0.06
CA ARG A 257 -1.74 25.77 0.94
C ARG A 257 -3.04 26.57 1.03
N LYS A 258 -3.66 26.91 -0.11
CA LYS A 258 -4.96 27.60 -0.12
C LYS A 258 -6.05 26.80 0.59
N ILE A 259 -6.13 25.50 0.31
CA ILE A 259 -7.11 24.60 0.95
C ILE A 259 -6.83 24.47 2.45
N PHE A 260 -5.55 24.35 2.82
CA PHE A 260 -5.13 24.34 4.22
C PHE A 260 -5.54 25.62 4.96
N ASP A 261 -5.24 26.80 4.42
CA ASP A 261 -5.56 28.08 5.05
C ASP A 261 -7.07 28.30 5.18
N SER A 262 -7.89 27.78 4.25
CA SER A 262 -9.35 27.77 4.42
C SER A 262 -9.80 26.76 5.49
N ALA A 263 -9.26 25.54 5.48
CA ALA A 263 -9.72 24.45 6.33
C ALA A 263 -9.31 24.63 7.79
N LYS A 264 -8.12 25.19 8.06
CA LYS A 264 -7.61 25.43 9.43
C LYS A 264 -8.49 26.40 10.23
N ARG A 265 -9.19 27.31 9.54
CA ARG A 265 -10.14 28.26 10.16
C ARG A 265 -11.43 27.60 10.63
N ILE A 266 -11.78 26.44 10.05
CA ILE A 266 -13.04 25.73 10.30
C ILE A 266 -12.82 24.54 11.23
N SER A 267 -11.70 23.84 11.08
CA SER A 267 -11.43 22.57 11.74
C SER A 267 -10.08 22.56 12.45
N ARG A 268 -10.10 22.16 13.72
CA ARG A 268 -8.91 21.95 14.57
C ARG A 268 -8.32 20.53 14.41
N SER A 269 -8.62 19.85 13.30
CA SER A 269 -8.18 18.47 13.08
C SER A 269 -6.68 18.41 12.79
N VAL A 270 -5.95 17.64 13.59
CA VAL A 270 -4.51 17.35 13.43
C VAL A 270 -4.18 16.84 12.02
N SER A 271 -5.10 16.09 11.39
CA SER A 271 -4.91 15.54 10.04
C SER A 271 -4.69 16.61 8.95
N ILE A 272 -5.30 17.79 9.08
CA ILE A 272 -5.17 18.90 8.12
C ILE A 272 -3.75 19.50 8.21
N TRP A 273 -3.27 19.73 9.43
CA TRP A 273 -1.92 20.22 9.72
C TRP A 273 -0.85 19.24 9.25
N ASN A 274 -1.01 17.96 9.58
CA ASN A 274 -0.12 16.89 9.14
C ASN A 274 -0.02 16.80 7.62
N SER A 275 -1.14 16.94 6.91
CA SER A 275 -1.16 16.91 5.44
C SER A 275 -0.36 18.06 4.84
N MET A 276 -0.42 19.25 5.45
CA MET A 276 0.34 20.41 4.97
C MET A 276 1.83 20.31 5.31
N ILE A 277 2.18 19.91 6.54
CA ILE A 277 3.57 19.69 6.98
C ILE A 277 4.25 18.65 6.09
N THR A 278 3.60 17.50 5.86
CA THR A 278 4.13 16.46 4.98
C THR A 278 4.18 16.92 3.52
N GLY A 279 3.22 17.72 3.07
CA GLY A 279 3.25 18.37 1.76
C GLY A 279 4.51 19.21 1.58
N PHE A 280 4.81 20.12 2.51
CA PHE A 280 6.03 20.92 2.49
C PHE A 280 7.32 20.08 2.57
N ALA A 281 7.33 19.03 3.39
CA ALA A 281 8.47 18.12 3.51
C ALA A 281 8.85 17.45 2.17
N VAL A 282 7.86 16.99 1.40
CA VAL A 282 8.06 16.36 0.08
C VAL A 282 8.51 17.38 -0.97
N HIS A 283 8.24 18.67 -0.77
CA HIS A 283 8.73 19.75 -1.63
C HIS A 283 10.11 20.30 -1.21
N GLY A 284 10.69 19.80 -0.11
CA GLY A 284 11.96 20.32 0.42
C GLY A 284 11.84 21.72 1.03
N LEU A 285 10.64 22.09 1.50
CA LEU A 285 10.32 23.38 2.09
C LEU A 285 10.28 23.29 3.62
N ALA A 286 11.44 22.97 4.23
CA ALA A 286 11.49 22.73 5.68
C ALA A 286 11.12 23.96 6.51
N GLY A 287 11.49 25.16 6.08
CA GLY A 287 11.10 26.40 6.77
C GLY A 287 9.59 26.55 6.89
N ASP A 288 8.86 26.37 5.78
CA ASP A 288 7.39 26.42 5.76
C ASP A 288 6.76 25.29 6.60
N ALA A 289 7.34 24.08 6.57
CA ALA A 289 6.88 22.97 7.39
C ALA A 289 7.01 23.26 8.90
N LEU A 290 8.13 23.85 9.32
CA LEU A 290 8.36 24.26 10.71
C LEU A 290 7.43 25.41 11.12
N GLN A 291 7.22 26.39 10.23
CA GLN A 291 6.27 27.47 10.48
C GLN A 291 4.84 26.94 10.71
N VAL A 292 4.38 26.00 9.89
CA VAL A 292 3.05 25.37 10.08
C VAL A 292 3.00 24.59 11.40
N PHE A 293 4.08 23.94 11.81
CA PHE A 293 4.15 23.29 13.12
C PHE A 293 4.08 24.30 14.27
N ASP A 294 4.78 25.43 14.18
CA ASP A 294 4.72 26.48 15.18
C ASP A 294 3.30 27.07 15.28
N GLU A 295 2.67 27.38 14.13
CA GLU A 295 1.26 27.78 14.05
C GLU A 295 0.33 26.75 14.73
N MET A 296 0.52 25.45 14.46
CA MET A 296 -0.25 24.35 15.06
C MET A 296 -0.17 24.37 16.59
N THR A 297 1.04 24.54 17.13
CA THR A 297 1.26 24.57 18.58
C THR A 297 0.70 25.85 19.23
N LEU A 298 0.83 27.00 18.57
CA LEU A 298 0.26 28.28 19.02
C LEU A 298 -1.26 28.24 19.07
N GLU A 299 -1.89 27.55 18.12
CA GLU A 299 -3.33 27.32 18.14
C GLU A 299 -3.77 26.29 19.19
N GLY A 300 -2.85 25.68 19.94
CA GLY A 300 -3.13 24.69 20.97
C GLY A 300 -3.55 23.32 20.41
N ILE A 301 -3.14 22.99 19.19
CA ILE A 301 -3.38 21.70 18.57
C ILE A 301 -2.18 20.80 18.89
N LEU A 302 -2.42 19.65 19.52
CA LEU A 302 -1.36 18.76 19.98
C LEU A 302 -0.74 17.98 18.81
N PRO A 303 0.59 18.08 18.59
CA PRO A 303 1.31 17.23 17.64
C PRO A 303 1.20 15.74 17.99
N ASP A 304 1.06 14.92 16.95
CA ASP A 304 0.99 13.45 17.04
C ASP A 304 2.19 12.77 16.35
N GLU A 305 2.18 11.44 16.28
CA GLU A 305 3.24 10.68 15.59
C GLU A 305 3.43 11.09 14.13
N VAL A 306 2.36 11.41 13.40
CA VAL A 306 2.44 11.75 11.98
C VAL A 306 3.05 13.13 11.81
N THR A 307 2.78 14.04 12.74
CA THR A 307 3.36 15.39 12.78
C THR A 307 4.89 15.32 12.78
N PHE A 308 5.46 14.55 13.72
CA PHE A 308 6.92 14.45 13.87
C PHE A 308 7.58 13.70 12.73
N VAL A 309 6.94 12.71 12.12
CA VAL A 309 7.44 12.10 10.88
C VAL A 309 7.57 13.15 9.77
N GLY A 310 6.56 14.01 9.60
CA GLY A 310 6.59 15.11 8.63
C GLY A 310 7.75 16.09 8.88
N ILE A 311 7.91 16.54 10.12
CA ILE A 311 8.98 17.48 10.51
C ILE A 311 10.37 16.87 10.31
N LEU A 312 10.61 15.64 10.80
CA LEU A 312 11.89 14.97 10.63
C LEU A 312 12.22 14.72 9.15
N THR A 313 11.21 14.40 8.33
CA THR A 313 11.39 14.23 6.88
C THR A 313 11.77 15.55 6.22
N ALA A 314 11.12 16.65 6.60
CA ALA A 314 11.46 17.98 6.09
C ALA A 314 12.90 18.36 6.45
N CYS A 315 13.29 18.17 7.71
CA CYS A 315 14.67 18.41 8.15
C CYS A 315 15.68 17.51 7.42
N SER A 316 15.34 16.24 7.18
CA SER A 316 16.17 15.30 6.43
C SER A 316 16.41 15.78 5.00
N HIS A 317 15.40 16.29 4.32
CA HIS A 317 15.51 16.74 2.92
C HIS A 317 16.29 18.05 2.76
N CYS A 318 16.39 18.87 3.81
CA CYS A 318 17.08 20.16 3.80
C CYS A 318 18.41 20.16 4.58
N GLY A 319 18.85 18.99 5.09
CA GLY A 319 20.12 18.87 5.83
C GLY A 319 20.12 19.52 7.21
N MET A 320 18.95 19.79 7.77
CA MET A 320 18.73 20.41 9.07
C MET A 320 18.88 19.40 10.21
N VAL A 321 20.08 18.83 10.36
CA VAL A 321 20.35 17.74 11.33
C VAL A 321 20.20 18.19 12.78
N ARG A 322 20.46 19.47 13.09
CA ARG A 322 20.36 20.00 14.46
C ARG A 322 18.90 20.08 14.88
N GLU A 323 18.07 20.62 14.00
CA GLU A 323 16.62 20.74 14.14
C GLU A 323 15.98 19.34 14.21
N ALA A 324 16.42 18.40 13.37
CA ALA A 324 15.96 17.02 13.43
C ALA A 324 16.20 16.38 14.82
N ARG A 325 17.38 16.59 15.42
CA ARG A 325 17.67 16.12 16.80
C ARG A 325 16.77 16.78 17.82
N PHE A 326 16.67 18.11 17.74
CA PHE A 326 15.85 18.88 18.65
C PHE A 326 14.40 18.37 18.65
N TYR A 327 13.79 18.19 17.47
CA TYR A 327 12.42 17.70 17.38
C TYR A 327 12.27 16.22 17.77
N PHE A 328 13.28 15.37 17.51
CA PHE A 328 13.29 13.97 17.95
C PHE A 328 13.38 13.82 19.48
N GLU A 329 14.06 14.75 20.16
CA GLU A 329 14.10 14.81 21.62
C GLU A 329 12.82 15.44 22.18
N ALA A 330 12.39 16.57 21.60
CA ALA A 330 11.20 17.30 21.99
C ALA A 330 9.93 16.44 21.89
N MET A 331 9.80 15.60 20.85
CA MET A 331 8.64 14.71 20.72
C MET A 331 8.47 13.81 21.94
N GLN A 332 9.56 13.34 22.54
CA GLN A 332 9.54 12.47 23.73
C GLN A 332 9.36 13.27 25.03
N GLN A 333 10.15 14.33 25.19
CA GLN A 333 10.24 15.06 26.46
C GLN A 333 9.11 16.06 26.65
N LYS A 334 8.75 16.81 25.59
CA LYS A 334 7.76 17.89 25.62
C LYS A 334 6.37 17.43 25.19
N PHE A 335 6.29 16.60 24.16
CA PHE A 335 5.01 16.19 23.57
C PHE A 335 4.58 14.76 23.94
N HIS A 336 5.43 14.02 24.66
CA HIS A 336 5.17 12.65 25.13
C HIS A 336 4.78 11.64 24.03
N VAL A 337 5.21 11.89 22.79
CA VAL A 337 5.07 11.00 21.64
C VAL A 337 6.22 10.00 21.64
N LYS A 338 5.89 8.71 21.68
CA LYS A 338 6.88 7.63 21.62
C LYS A 338 7.40 7.43 20.19
N PRO A 339 8.73 7.38 19.96
CA PRO A 339 9.29 7.10 18.64
C PRO A 339 8.85 5.75 18.09
N ARG A 340 8.46 5.76 16.81
CA ARG A 340 8.14 4.58 15.98
C ARG A 340 9.16 4.44 14.86
N LEU A 341 9.10 3.34 14.10
CA LEU A 341 10.05 3.04 13.02
C LEU A 341 10.18 4.18 12.00
N GLU A 342 9.08 4.87 11.71
CA GLU A 342 9.05 5.98 10.76
C GLU A 342 9.89 7.17 11.24
N HIS A 343 9.88 7.46 12.56
CA HIS A 343 10.66 8.53 13.16
C HIS A 343 12.15 8.21 13.14
N TYR A 344 12.50 6.98 13.53
CA TYR A 344 13.89 6.51 13.43
C TYR A 344 14.36 6.50 11.99
N GLY A 345 13.53 6.05 11.05
CA GLY A 345 13.81 6.07 9.61
C GLY A 345 14.13 7.46 9.11
N ALA A 346 13.30 8.46 9.44
CA ALA A 346 13.54 9.86 9.06
C ALA A 346 14.82 10.43 9.71
N MET A 347 15.07 10.13 10.98
CA MET A 347 16.26 10.60 11.69
C MET A 347 17.55 9.96 11.14
N ILE A 348 17.52 8.66 10.85
CA ILE A 348 18.63 7.92 10.23
C ILE A 348 18.87 8.45 8.83
N ASP A 349 17.81 8.72 8.05
CA ASP A 349 17.92 9.34 6.73
C ASP A 349 18.61 10.71 6.80
N ALA A 350 18.24 11.55 7.78
CA ALA A 350 18.88 12.86 8.00
C ALA A 350 20.38 12.73 8.34
N LEU A 351 20.74 11.82 9.25
CA LEU A 351 22.14 11.55 9.60
C LEU A 351 22.92 10.97 8.42
N ALA A 352 22.30 10.06 7.68
CA ALA A 352 22.88 9.37 6.56
C ALA A 352 23.18 10.35 5.41
N ARG A 353 22.24 11.23 5.05
CA ARG A 353 22.46 12.30 4.05
C ARG A 353 23.53 13.31 4.45
N ALA A 354 23.70 13.54 5.75
CA ALA A 354 24.75 14.41 6.27
C ALA A 354 26.13 13.73 6.42
N GLY A 355 26.28 12.48 5.98
CA GLY A 355 27.54 11.72 6.11
C GLY A 355 27.86 11.20 7.51
N LYS A 356 26.95 11.38 8.49
CA LYS A 356 27.12 10.96 9.89
C LYS A 356 26.78 9.48 10.08
N LEU A 357 27.38 8.61 9.28
CA LEU A 357 27.02 7.18 9.19
C LEU A 357 27.29 6.40 10.48
N THR A 358 28.34 6.76 11.22
CA THR A 358 28.67 6.13 12.51
C THR A 358 27.61 6.43 13.56
N GLU A 359 27.14 7.67 13.62
CA GLU A 359 26.04 8.09 14.49
C GLU A 359 24.72 7.43 14.08
N ALA A 360 24.44 7.35 12.78
CA ALA A 360 23.27 6.65 12.26
C ALA A 360 23.28 5.15 12.66
N MET A 361 24.44 4.49 12.55
CA MET A 361 24.59 3.09 12.97
C MET A 361 24.45 2.92 14.49
N LYS A 362 24.98 3.86 15.27
CA LYS A 362 24.79 3.88 16.73
C LYS A 362 23.30 3.97 17.08
N MET A 363 22.57 4.91 16.45
CA MET A 363 21.14 5.06 16.65
C MET A 363 20.37 3.77 16.33
N ILE A 364 20.71 3.07 15.24
CA ILE A 364 20.09 1.77 14.89
C ILE A 364 20.33 0.73 15.98
N ASN A 365 21.54 0.66 16.53
CA ASN A 365 21.86 -0.30 17.59
C ASN A 365 21.16 0.04 18.91
N ASP A 366 20.92 1.32 19.18
CA ASP A 366 20.24 1.81 20.38
C ASP A 366 18.69 1.73 20.27
N MET A 367 18.15 1.43 19.08
CA MET A 367 16.71 1.27 18.88
C MET A 367 16.17 0.11 19.71
N LYS A 368 15.10 0.37 20.47
CA LYS A 368 14.34 -0.67 21.21
C LYS A 368 13.36 -1.45 20.32
N ILE A 369 13.30 -1.12 19.04
CA ILE A 369 12.40 -1.70 18.04
C ILE A 369 13.25 -2.27 16.91
N GLU A 370 12.87 -3.42 16.35
CA GLU A 370 13.61 -4.05 15.26
C GLU A 370 13.59 -3.19 13.99
N PRO A 371 14.75 -2.79 13.45
CA PRO A 371 14.82 -1.96 12.25
C PRO A 371 14.32 -2.69 11.01
N ASP A 372 13.48 -2.03 10.23
CA ASP A 372 12.90 -2.56 9.00
C ASP A 372 13.82 -2.37 7.77
N ALA A 373 13.40 -2.89 6.63
CA ALA A 373 14.16 -2.78 5.39
C ALA A 373 14.31 -1.32 4.89
N ALA A 374 13.44 -0.39 5.30
CA ALA A 374 13.55 1.02 4.90
C ALA A 374 14.71 1.71 5.62
N VAL A 375 14.84 1.51 6.93
CA VAL A 375 15.94 2.02 7.75
C VAL A 375 17.31 1.61 7.19
N TRP A 376 17.49 0.30 6.92
CA TRP A 376 18.74 -0.21 6.37
C TRP A 376 19.03 0.34 4.96
N ARG A 377 17.99 0.53 4.13
CA ARG A 377 18.13 1.08 2.78
C ARG A 377 18.59 2.54 2.79
N SER A 378 18.08 3.37 3.70
CA SER A 378 18.53 4.75 3.85
C SER A 378 20.02 4.82 4.18
N LEU A 379 20.50 3.96 5.09
CA LEU A 379 21.91 3.90 5.45
C LEU A 379 22.78 3.37 4.29
N LEU A 380 22.34 2.31 3.59
CA LEU A 380 23.04 1.78 2.41
C LEU A 380 23.17 2.82 1.30
N GLY A 381 22.11 3.58 1.02
CA GLY A 381 22.13 4.63 0.01
C GLY A 381 23.17 5.71 0.33
N ALA A 382 23.35 6.05 1.61
CA ALA A 382 24.38 6.98 2.04
C ALA A 382 25.80 6.38 2.04
N CYS A 383 25.97 5.10 2.37
CA CYS A 383 27.27 4.43 2.24
C CYS A 383 27.81 4.52 0.81
N ARG A 384 26.92 4.38 -0.19
CA ARG A 384 27.28 4.60 -1.61
C ARG A 384 27.73 6.03 -1.86
N ARG A 385 26.94 7.02 -1.44
CA ARG A 385 27.23 8.46 -1.67
C ARG A 385 28.54 8.91 -1.02
N HIS A 386 28.83 8.43 0.19
CA HIS A 386 30.02 8.83 0.94
C HIS A 386 31.21 7.86 0.80
N GLY A 387 31.11 6.83 -0.05
CA GLY A 387 32.20 5.86 -0.28
C GLY A 387 32.57 5.02 0.95
N ARG A 388 31.63 4.81 1.89
CA ARG A 388 31.89 4.15 3.19
C ARG A 388 31.55 2.67 3.15
N TYR A 389 32.47 1.89 2.58
CA TYR A 389 32.35 0.44 2.46
C TYR A 389 32.34 -0.29 3.81
N ASP A 390 33.04 0.24 4.82
CA ASP A 390 33.10 -0.33 6.17
C ASP A 390 31.72 -0.50 6.80
N VAL A 391 30.88 0.55 6.74
CA VAL A 391 29.51 0.52 7.24
C VAL A 391 28.64 -0.40 6.38
N ALA A 392 28.80 -0.37 5.06
CA ALA A 392 28.07 -1.26 4.15
C ALA A 392 28.35 -2.75 4.43
N LYS A 393 29.61 -3.11 4.73
CA LYS A 393 29.99 -4.48 5.10
C LYS A 393 29.30 -4.95 6.39
N THR A 394 29.17 -4.09 7.39
CA THR A 394 28.42 -4.43 8.61
C THR A 394 26.93 -4.67 8.31
N ILE A 395 26.35 -3.90 7.39
CA ILE A 395 24.96 -4.09 6.94
C ILE A 395 24.83 -5.40 6.15
N MET A 396 25.83 -5.78 5.36
CA MET A 396 25.86 -7.08 4.65
C MET A 396 25.77 -8.27 5.61
N GLY A 397 26.43 -8.20 6.76
CA GLY A 397 26.32 -9.24 7.79
C GLY A 397 24.88 -9.41 8.33
N LYS A 398 24.01 -8.41 8.13
CA LYS A 398 22.60 -8.42 8.54
C LYS A 398 21.65 -8.72 7.37
N MET A 399 22.16 -9.30 6.26
CA MET A 399 21.44 -9.51 4.99
C MET A 399 20.21 -10.39 5.06
N SER A 400 20.08 -11.23 6.09
CA SER A 400 18.90 -12.08 6.25
C SER A 400 17.59 -11.29 6.28
N ARG A 401 17.66 -10.02 6.70
CA ARG A 401 16.53 -9.09 6.88
C ARG A 401 16.06 -8.37 5.61
N PHE A 402 16.76 -8.48 4.49
CA PHE A 402 16.32 -7.84 3.24
C PHE A 402 15.31 -8.70 2.50
N SER A 403 14.17 -8.10 2.14
CA SER A 403 13.11 -8.73 1.35
C SER A 403 13.04 -8.20 -0.09
N CYS A 404 13.74 -7.11 -0.42
CA CYS A 404 13.69 -6.48 -1.74
C CYS A 404 14.96 -6.74 -2.55
N SER A 405 14.80 -7.09 -3.84
CA SER A 405 15.91 -7.17 -4.80
C SER A 405 16.72 -5.88 -4.92
N CYS A 406 16.07 -4.73 -4.70
CA CYS A 406 16.70 -3.41 -4.76
C CYS A 406 17.85 -3.24 -3.76
N ASP A 407 17.76 -3.86 -2.59
CA ASP A 407 18.76 -3.73 -1.52
C ASP A 407 20.04 -4.50 -1.88
N TYR A 408 19.88 -5.69 -2.48
CA TYR A 408 20.99 -6.50 -2.98
C TYR A 408 21.70 -5.84 -4.16
N VAL A 409 20.95 -5.24 -5.09
CA VAL A 409 21.54 -4.48 -6.21
C VAL A 409 22.35 -3.29 -5.69
N LEU A 410 21.84 -2.56 -4.69
CA LEU A 410 22.57 -1.44 -4.10
C LEU A 410 23.85 -1.91 -3.39
N LEU A 411 23.79 -3.00 -2.64
CA LEU A 411 24.95 -3.63 -2.00
C LEU A 411 26.01 -4.07 -3.01
N SER A 412 25.58 -4.74 -4.09
CA SER A 412 26.45 -5.17 -5.17
C SER A 412 27.17 -3.97 -5.79
N ASN A 413 26.45 -2.90 -6.09
CA ASN A 413 27.03 -1.67 -6.65
C ASN A 413 28.06 -1.03 -5.70
N ILE A 414 27.79 -0.98 -4.38
CA ILE A 414 28.74 -0.45 -3.37
C ILE A 414 30.01 -1.31 -3.32
N CYS A 415 29.87 -2.63 -3.38
CA CYS A 415 31.01 -3.54 -3.39
C CYS A 415 31.85 -3.37 -4.66
N SER A 416 31.20 -3.24 -5.82
CA SER A 416 31.85 -2.97 -7.10
C SER A 416 32.61 -1.64 -7.09
N SER A 417 32.01 -0.55 -6.59
CA SER A 417 32.70 0.74 -6.47
C SER A 417 33.89 0.70 -5.52
N ALA A 418 33.82 -0.13 -4.47
CA ALA A 418 34.93 -0.38 -3.55
C ALA A 418 35.97 -1.40 -4.07
N LYS A 419 35.85 -1.87 -5.32
CA LYS A 419 36.70 -2.90 -5.94
C LYS A 419 36.72 -4.21 -5.14
N ARG A 420 35.59 -4.59 -4.54
CA ARG A 420 35.38 -5.79 -3.70
C ARG A 420 34.45 -6.78 -4.42
N TRP A 421 34.99 -7.46 -5.43
CA TRP A 421 34.20 -8.24 -6.40
C TRP A 421 33.55 -9.49 -5.81
N GLU A 422 34.25 -10.23 -4.96
CA GLU A 422 33.70 -11.42 -4.29
C GLU A 422 32.46 -11.08 -3.47
N GLN A 423 32.49 -9.95 -2.75
CA GLN A 423 31.36 -9.50 -1.94
C GLN A 423 30.20 -9.02 -2.82
N ALA A 424 30.48 -8.42 -3.97
CA ALA A 424 29.46 -8.04 -4.96
C ALA A 424 28.73 -9.28 -5.53
N GLU A 425 29.48 -10.36 -5.79
CA GLU A 425 28.95 -11.62 -6.30
C GLU A 425 28.14 -12.37 -5.23
N CYS A 426 28.62 -12.40 -3.97
CA CYS A 426 27.86 -12.94 -2.84
C CYS A 426 26.49 -12.26 -2.69
N ALA A 427 26.41 -10.94 -2.88
CA ALA A 427 25.13 -10.22 -2.84
C ALA A 427 24.20 -10.63 -3.99
N TRP A 428 24.74 -10.87 -5.18
CA TRP A 428 23.99 -11.37 -6.33
C TRP A 428 23.47 -12.78 -6.13
N ARG A 429 24.33 -13.71 -5.66
CA ARG A 429 23.94 -15.10 -5.37
C ARG A 429 22.81 -15.15 -4.33
N ALA A 430 22.94 -14.39 -3.24
CA ALA A 430 21.89 -14.30 -2.22
C ALA A 430 20.55 -13.75 -2.76
N MET A 431 20.58 -12.85 -3.75
CA MET A 431 19.38 -12.37 -4.42
C MET A 431 18.70 -13.47 -5.27
N MET A 432 19.49 -14.25 -6.00
CA MET A 432 19.00 -15.32 -6.87
C MET A 432 18.44 -16.50 -6.07
N GLU A 433 19.11 -16.92 -5.00
CA GLU A 433 18.66 -18.01 -4.11
C GLU A 433 17.29 -17.71 -3.48
N ARG A 434 16.98 -16.43 -3.26
CA ARG A 434 15.68 -15.97 -2.73
C ARG A 434 14.60 -15.78 -3.80
N GLY A 435 14.91 -16.07 -5.07
CA GLY A 435 13.99 -15.88 -6.20
C GLY A 435 13.60 -14.43 -6.46
N LEU A 436 14.37 -13.46 -5.95
CA LEU A 436 14.04 -12.04 -6.03
C LEU A 436 14.40 -11.51 -7.43
N ARG A 437 13.44 -10.88 -8.12
CA ARG A 437 13.66 -10.26 -9.43
C ARG A 437 13.94 -8.77 -9.30
N LYS A 438 14.85 -8.23 -10.12
CA LYS A 438 15.20 -6.80 -10.16
C LYS A 438 13.95 -5.95 -10.41
N GLY A 439 13.65 -5.04 -9.48
CA GLY A 439 12.60 -4.04 -9.66
C GLY A 439 12.91 -3.14 -10.87
N ARG A 440 11.94 -2.94 -11.76
CA ARG A 440 12.12 -2.10 -12.95
C ARG A 440 11.80 -0.64 -12.61
N GLY A 441 12.69 0.27 -12.99
CA GLY A 441 12.43 1.70 -12.97
C GLY A 441 11.30 2.04 -13.94
N LEU A 442 10.31 2.78 -13.47
CA LEU A 442 9.17 3.22 -14.25
C LEU A 442 8.99 4.72 -14.01
N SER A 443 8.92 5.46 -15.10
CA SER A 443 8.56 6.87 -15.09
C SER A 443 7.25 7.07 -15.84
N TRP A 444 6.47 8.06 -15.45
CA TRP A 444 5.20 8.35 -16.10
C TRP A 444 4.85 9.82 -16.05
N VAL A 445 3.98 10.20 -16.98
CA VAL A 445 3.53 11.57 -17.20
C VAL A 445 2.04 11.56 -17.51
N GLU A 446 1.32 12.59 -17.09
CA GLU A 446 -0.07 12.81 -17.48
C GLU A 446 -0.10 13.80 -18.64
N ALA A 447 -0.61 13.37 -19.80
CA ALA A 447 -0.81 14.19 -20.98
C ALA A 447 -2.12 13.79 -21.67
N ASP A 448 -2.86 14.74 -22.22
CA ASP A 448 -4.12 14.51 -22.94
C ASP A 448 -5.15 13.68 -22.14
N GLY A 449 -5.19 13.87 -20.81
CA GLY A 449 -6.06 13.13 -19.89
C GLY A 449 -5.71 11.65 -19.73
N ARG A 450 -4.51 11.22 -20.15
CA ARG A 450 -4.00 9.85 -20.03
C ARG A 450 -2.65 9.82 -19.32
N VAL A 451 -2.40 8.75 -18.57
CA VAL A 451 -1.10 8.50 -17.93
C VAL A 451 -0.25 7.64 -18.85
N HIS A 452 0.80 8.23 -19.42
CA HIS A 452 1.79 7.56 -20.27
C HIS A 452 2.93 7.03 -19.40
N ARG A 453 3.33 5.78 -19.63
CA ARG A 453 4.32 5.07 -18.80
C ARG A 453 5.50 4.65 -19.66
N PHE A 454 6.71 4.81 -19.12
CA PHE A 454 7.96 4.52 -19.78
C PHE A 454 8.82 3.63 -18.90
N LYS A 455 9.33 2.54 -19.47
CA LYS A 455 10.43 1.76 -18.88
C LYS A 455 11.75 2.18 -19.53
N ALA A 456 12.86 1.78 -18.92
CA ALA A 456 14.16 1.97 -19.58
C ALA A 456 14.18 1.18 -20.89
N ALA A 457 14.69 1.80 -21.96
CA ALA A 457 14.72 1.27 -23.32
C ALA A 457 13.34 0.82 -23.88
N ASP A 458 12.25 1.46 -23.44
CA ASP A 458 10.90 1.08 -23.83
C ASP A 458 10.53 1.57 -25.24
N ARG A 459 10.22 0.62 -26.13
CA ARG A 459 9.70 0.88 -27.49
C ARG A 459 8.22 0.52 -27.66
N SER A 460 7.50 0.22 -26.57
CA SER A 460 6.07 -0.16 -26.64
C SER A 460 5.12 1.01 -26.87
N HIS A 461 5.61 2.26 -26.77
CA HIS A 461 4.80 3.45 -26.99
C HIS A 461 4.57 3.70 -28.49
N TYR A 462 3.36 4.13 -28.87
CA TYR A 462 2.99 4.32 -30.28
C TYR A 462 3.79 5.43 -31.00
N ASN A 463 4.26 6.45 -30.27
CA ASN A 463 5.23 7.46 -30.76
C ASN A 463 6.69 7.14 -30.38
N SER A 464 7.08 5.86 -30.27
CA SER A 464 8.45 5.53 -29.81
C SER A 464 9.52 6.24 -30.63
N ASP A 465 9.46 6.16 -31.96
CA ASP A 465 10.54 6.69 -32.81
C ASP A 465 10.71 8.21 -32.67
N ASP A 466 9.60 8.96 -32.61
CA ASP A 466 9.61 10.41 -32.36
C ASP A 466 10.22 10.75 -31.00
N ILE A 467 9.88 10.00 -29.95
CA ILE A 467 10.42 10.21 -28.60
C ILE A 467 11.93 10.00 -28.58
N TYR A 468 12.42 8.95 -29.26
CA TYR A 468 13.85 8.65 -29.35
C TYR A 468 14.61 9.69 -30.18
N MET A 469 13.99 10.23 -31.23
CA MET A 469 14.55 11.35 -32.00
C MET A 469 14.73 12.59 -31.12
N VAL A 470 13.69 12.99 -30.39
CA VAL A 470 13.76 14.14 -29.44
C VAL A 470 14.78 13.88 -28.33
N LEU A 471 14.81 12.66 -27.77
CA LEU A 471 15.79 12.28 -26.76
C LEU A 471 17.23 12.41 -27.29
N GLY A 472 17.49 11.96 -28.52
CA GLY A 472 18.80 12.10 -29.18
C GLY A 472 19.23 13.56 -29.31
N GLU A 473 18.32 14.44 -29.76
CA GLU A 473 18.58 15.89 -29.83
C GLU A 473 18.90 16.49 -28.45
N LEU A 474 18.13 16.13 -27.42
CA LEU A 474 18.33 16.62 -26.06
C LEU A 474 19.65 16.13 -25.46
N MET A 475 20.02 14.86 -25.70
CA MET A 475 21.30 14.31 -25.27
C MET A 475 22.47 15.04 -25.91
N LYS A 476 22.39 15.33 -27.22
CA LYS A 476 23.42 16.10 -27.93
C LYS A 476 23.58 17.51 -27.33
N LYS A 477 22.47 18.24 -27.18
CA LYS A 477 22.49 19.59 -26.60
C LYS A 477 22.94 19.62 -25.15
N ALA A 478 22.59 18.59 -24.36
CA ALA A 478 23.07 18.46 -23.00
C ALA A 478 24.61 18.31 -22.97
N LYS A 479 25.18 17.46 -23.83
CA LYS A 479 26.65 17.30 -23.96
C LYS A 479 27.33 18.62 -24.36
N GLU A 480 26.72 19.41 -25.26
CA GLU A 480 27.23 20.73 -25.67
C GLU A 480 27.31 21.74 -24.51
N VAL A 481 26.42 21.65 -23.51
CA VAL A 481 26.44 22.51 -22.31
C VAL A 481 27.22 21.90 -21.14
N GLY A 482 27.97 20.81 -21.37
CA GLY A 482 28.89 20.22 -20.41
C GLY A 482 28.35 19.03 -19.59
N TYR A 483 27.20 18.44 -19.97
CA TYR A 483 26.76 17.19 -19.34
C TYR A 483 27.63 16.01 -19.78
N VAL A 484 28.16 15.28 -18.79
CA VAL A 484 28.94 14.05 -18.98
C VAL A 484 28.19 12.88 -18.33
N PRO A 485 27.89 11.79 -19.07
CA PRO A 485 27.26 10.61 -18.51
C PRO A 485 28.09 9.97 -17.39
N VAL A 486 27.45 9.61 -16.28
CA VAL A 486 28.16 9.00 -15.13
C VAL A 486 28.15 7.47 -15.25
N THR A 487 29.17 6.92 -15.91
CA THR A 487 29.29 5.49 -16.25
C THR A 487 29.80 4.60 -15.10
N GLU A 488 30.28 5.18 -14.00
CA GLU A 488 30.84 4.46 -12.82
C GLU A 488 29.86 3.46 -12.16
N SER A 489 28.58 3.51 -12.51
CA SER A 489 27.52 2.69 -11.93
C SER A 489 27.10 1.46 -12.74
N ALA A 490 27.73 1.20 -13.89
CA ALA A 490 27.39 0.08 -14.76
C ALA A 490 28.39 -1.09 -14.62
N THR A 491 27.88 -2.32 -14.76
CA THR A 491 28.65 -3.57 -14.66
C THR A 491 29.83 -3.58 -15.63
N ARG A 492 30.97 -4.11 -15.20
CA ARG A 492 32.26 -4.00 -15.89
C ARG A 492 32.36 -4.84 -17.18
N ASP A 493 31.41 -5.74 -17.43
CA ASP A 493 31.38 -6.64 -18.60
C ASP A 493 30.75 -5.99 -19.86
N VAL A 494 30.64 -4.67 -19.87
CA VAL A 494 29.90 -3.87 -20.85
C VAL A 494 30.80 -2.70 -21.25
N SER A 495 30.91 -2.38 -22.55
CA SER A 495 31.79 -1.28 -23.01
C SER A 495 31.32 0.07 -22.44
N GLU A 496 32.20 1.07 -22.31
CA GLU A 496 31.77 2.42 -21.86
C GLU A 496 30.67 3.01 -22.76
N GLU A 497 30.68 2.65 -24.04
CA GLU A 497 29.65 3.02 -25.03
C GLU A 497 28.30 2.34 -24.73
N GLU A 498 28.28 1.03 -24.43
CA GLU A 498 27.06 0.32 -24.05
C GLU A 498 26.53 0.78 -22.67
N LYS A 499 27.41 1.24 -21.77
CA LYS A 499 27.05 1.86 -20.50
C LYS A 499 26.36 3.21 -20.74
N GLU A 500 26.91 4.05 -21.61
CA GLU A 500 26.29 5.30 -22.04
C GLU A 500 24.95 5.08 -22.74
N GLU A 501 24.83 4.07 -23.60
CA GLU A 501 23.58 3.70 -24.25
C GLU A 501 22.50 3.25 -23.27
N THR A 502 22.89 2.49 -22.24
CA THR A 502 21.98 2.08 -21.17
C THR A 502 21.48 3.29 -20.36
N LEU A 503 22.35 4.25 -20.07
CA LEU A 503 22.04 5.49 -19.34
C LEU A 503 21.22 6.48 -20.17
N SER A 504 21.44 6.53 -21.48
CA SER A 504 20.70 7.43 -22.38
C SER A 504 19.21 7.07 -22.44
N CYS A 505 18.90 5.77 -22.31
CA CYS A 505 17.55 5.23 -22.43
C CYS A 505 16.81 5.10 -21.09
N HIS A 506 17.21 5.83 -20.04
CA HIS A 506 16.50 5.82 -18.76
C HIS A 506 15.04 6.30 -18.90
N SER A 507 14.17 5.71 -18.08
CA SER A 507 12.72 5.97 -18.14
C SER A 507 12.37 7.45 -17.96
N GLU A 508 13.12 8.18 -17.13
CA GLU A 508 12.95 9.60 -16.86
C GLU A 508 13.23 10.45 -18.10
N LYS A 509 14.29 10.10 -18.82
CA LYS A 509 14.71 10.83 -20.03
C LYS A 509 13.69 10.64 -21.15
N LEU A 510 13.19 9.41 -21.32
CA LEU A 510 12.09 9.10 -22.25
C LEU A 510 10.81 9.87 -21.89
N ALA A 511 10.46 9.95 -20.61
CA ALA A 511 9.30 10.70 -20.14
C ALA A 511 9.41 12.20 -20.42
N VAL A 512 10.60 12.81 -20.20
CA VAL A 512 10.84 14.22 -20.55
C VAL A 512 10.82 14.44 -22.06
N ALA A 513 11.48 13.57 -22.83
CA ALA A 513 11.47 13.65 -24.30
C ALA A 513 10.05 13.58 -24.86
N PHE A 514 9.19 12.70 -24.33
CA PHE A 514 7.77 12.66 -24.70
C PHE A 514 7.04 13.97 -24.37
N CYS A 515 7.29 14.58 -23.20
CA CYS A 515 6.69 15.86 -22.84
C CYS A 515 7.13 17.00 -23.78
N VAL A 516 8.40 17.02 -24.17
CA VAL A 516 8.96 18.00 -25.14
C VAL A 516 8.41 17.78 -26.55
N MET A 517 8.19 16.53 -26.95
CA MET A 517 7.58 16.17 -28.22
C MET A 517 6.12 16.64 -28.29
N LYS A 518 5.34 16.36 -27.23
CA LYS A 518 3.89 16.66 -27.19
C LYS A 518 3.59 18.15 -27.05
N LYS A 519 4.24 18.81 -26.09
CA LYS A 519 4.17 20.26 -25.94
C LYS A 519 5.26 20.81 -26.83
N GLY A 520 4.93 21.11 -28.10
CA GLY A 520 5.88 21.70 -29.05
C GLY A 520 6.68 22.84 -28.43
N ARG A 521 7.81 23.23 -29.04
CA ARG A 521 8.83 24.16 -28.46
C ARG A 521 8.30 25.53 -27.95
N HIS A 522 7.01 25.82 -28.09
CA HIS A 522 6.36 27.11 -27.81
C HIS A 522 5.25 27.11 -26.74
N GLU A 523 4.89 25.98 -26.11
CA GLU A 523 3.97 25.99 -24.95
C GLU A 523 4.73 26.05 -23.62
N PHE A 524 4.74 27.24 -23.00
CA PHE A 524 5.45 27.64 -21.77
C PHE A 524 5.06 26.93 -20.46
N GLY A 525 4.42 25.76 -20.47
CA GLY A 525 4.07 25.04 -19.23
C GLY A 525 5.24 24.25 -18.64
N ASP A 526 5.25 23.96 -17.34
CA ASP A 526 6.27 23.08 -16.72
C ASP A 526 6.20 21.64 -17.29
N ILE A 527 7.34 20.94 -17.32
CA ILE A 527 7.42 19.49 -17.60
C ILE A 527 7.32 18.74 -16.28
N CYS A 528 6.28 17.94 -16.08
CA CYS A 528 6.08 17.17 -14.85
C CYS A 528 6.25 15.67 -15.09
N VAL A 529 7.22 15.04 -14.42
CA VAL A 529 7.48 13.60 -14.49
C VAL A 529 7.41 13.00 -13.10
N SER A 530 6.78 11.82 -12.97
CA SER A 530 6.77 11.04 -11.74
C SER A 530 7.51 9.71 -11.93
N LYS A 531 8.20 9.25 -10.88
CA LYS A 531 8.98 8.00 -10.88
C LYS A 531 8.74 7.17 -9.62
N ASN A 532 8.79 5.85 -9.76
CA ASN A 532 8.65 4.90 -8.63
C ASN A 532 9.92 4.68 -7.80
N LEU A 533 11.08 5.07 -8.31
CA LEU A 533 12.39 4.96 -7.67
C LEU A 533 12.96 6.35 -7.44
N GLN A 534 13.99 6.45 -6.60
CA GLN A 534 14.80 7.66 -6.50
C GLN A 534 15.43 7.98 -7.87
N THR A 535 15.55 9.26 -8.21
CA THR A 535 16.25 9.70 -9.42
C THR A 535 17.72 9.25 -9.34
N CYS A 536 18.35 8.80 -10.42
CA CYS A 536 19.79 8.50 -10.37
C CYS A 536 20.61 9.76 -10.63
N TRP A 537 21.89 9.77 -10.21
CA TRP A 537 22.77 10.92 -10.36
C TRP A 537 22.87 11.39 -11.81
N ASP A 538 23.05 10.44 -12.74
CA ASP A 538 23.09 10.72 -14.17
C ASP A 538 21.83 11.44 -14.70
N CYS A 539 20.64 10.95 -14.34
CA CYS A 539 19.40 11.62 -14.71
C CYS A 539 19.27 12.98 -14.04
N HIS A 540 19.70 13.14 -12.79
CA HIS A 540 19.67 14.43 -12.10
C HIS A 540 20.53 15.49 -12.82
N GLU A 541 21.78 15.14 -13.16
CA GLU A 541 22.68 16.03 -13.92
C GLU A 541 22.16 16.33 -15.33
N TRP A 542 21.61 15.32 -15.99
CA TRP A 542 21.00 15.50 -17.30
C TRP A 542 19.80 16.46 -17.23
N MET A 543 18.92 16.33 -16.22
CA MET A 543 17.77 17.22 -16.05
C MET A 543 18.19 18.66 -15.78
N LYS A 544 19.27 18.88 -14.99
CA LYS A 544 19.88 20.21 -14.82
C LYS A 544 20.28 20.78 -16.19
N ALA A 545 21.10 20.06 -16.95
CA ALA A 545 21.55 20.49 -18.27
C ALA A 545 20.38 20.78 -19.22
N VAL A 546 19.40 19.89 -19.30
CA VAL A 546 18.23 20.03 -20.18
C VAL A 546 17.32 21.19 -19.76
N SER A 547 17.15 21.45 -18.47
CA SER A 547 16.40 22.63 -18.01
C SER A 547 17.00 23.95 -18.50
N ASN A 548 18.34 24.01 -18.59
CA ASN A 548 19.07 25.17 -19.12
C ASN A 548 18.92 25.26 -20.64
N VAL A 549 19.12 24.13 -21.35
CA VAL A 549 18.98 24.03 -22.82
C VAL A 549 17.57 24.45 -23.28
N LEU A 550 16.53 23.98 -22.58
CA LEU A 550 15.14 24.26 -22.95
C LEU A 550 14.64 25.60 -22.41
N ARG A 551 15.39 26.26 -21.51
CA ARG A 551 14.92 27.41 -20.71
C ARG A 551 13.53 27.16 -20.11
N ARG A 552 13.34 25.94 -19.60
CA ARG A 552 12.06 25.43 -19.17
C ARG A 552 12.22 24.67 -17.88
N VAL A 553 11.27 24.85 -16.99
CA VAL A 553 11.22 24.14 -15.71
C VAL A 553 10.88 22.68 -15.94
N ILE A 554 11.67 21.80 -15.34
CA ILE A 554 11.39 20.38 -15.27
C ILE A 554 11.17 20.02 -13.80
N VAL A 555 9.99 19.50 -13.48
CA VAL A 555 9.63 19.01 -12.15
C VAL A 555 9.63 17.49 -12.20
N VAL A 556 10.56 16.86 -11.48
CA VAL A 556 10.60 15.41 -11.32
C VAL A 556 10.22 15.06 -9.89
N ARG A 557 9.13 14.32 -9.73
CA ARG A 557 8.77 13.69 -8.47
C ARG A 557 9.33 12.28 -8.44
N ASP A 558 10.27 12.03 -7.54
CA ASP A 558 10.73 10.68 -7.26
C ASP A 558 9.95 10.06 -6.08
N ARG A 559 10.38 8.88 -5.62
CA ARG A 559 9.72 8.21 -4.48
C ARG A 559 9.78 9.02 -3.18
N ILE A 560 10.76 9.90 -3.03
CA ILE A 560 11.12 10.59 -1.79
C ILE A 560 10.59 12.03 -1.80
N ARG A 561 10.79 12.76 -2.90
CA ARG A 561 10.51 14.19 -2.97
C ARG A 561 10.36 14.73 -4.40
N PHE A 562 10.09 16.04 -4.50
CA PHE A 562 10.19 16.80 -5.74
C PHE A 562 11.61 17.32 -5.97
N HIS A 563 12.00 17.35 -7.23
CA HIS A 563 13.16 18.03 -7.76
C HIS A 563 12.66 19.02 -8.81
N ARG A 564 12.85 20.31 -8.57
CA ARG A 564 12.54 21.35 -9.56
C ARG A 564 13.86 21.79 -10.19
N PHE A 565 14.02 21.48 -11.47
CA PHE A 565 15.16 21.85 -12.28
C PHE A 565 14.84 23.12 -13.08
N GLU A 566 15.63 24.16 -12.86
CA GLU A 566 15.42 25.48 -13.45
C GLU A 566 16.78 26.16 -13.64
N GLY A 567 17.06 26.64 -14.86
CA GLY A 567 18.29 27.38 -15.17
C GLY A 567 19.59 26.60 -14.93
N GLY A 568 19.57 25.26 -15.00
CA GLY A 568 20.76 24.45 -14.71
C GLY A 568 20.96 24.10 -13.24
N ALA A 569 20.10 24.57 -12.35
CA ALA A 569 20.12 24.23 -10.93
C ALA A 569 18.94 23.32 -10.56
N CYS A 570 19.05 22.63 -9.43
CA CYS A 570 17.95 21.88 -8.83
C CYS A 570 17.59 22.48 -7.47
N SER A 571 16.30 22.54 -7.14
CA SER A 571 15.76 23.06 -5.87
C SER A 571 16.32 22.39 -4.61
N CYS A 572 17.08 21.33 -4.75
CA CYS A 572 17.70 20.63 -3.64
C CYS A 572 19.15 20.97 -3.33
N GLY A 573 19.80 21.79 -4.15
CA GLY A 573 21.22 22.10 -4.00
C GLY A 573 22.12 20.85 -3.98
N ASP A 574 21.79 19.84 -4.79
CA ASP A 574 22.49 18.54 -4.87
C ASP A 574 22.53 17.73 -3.55
N TYR A 575 21.69 18.09 -2.57
CA TYR A 575 21.56 17.38 -1.30
C TYR A 575 20.41 16.36 -1.35
N TRP A 576 20.67 15.11 -1.78
CA TRP A 576 19.59 14.11 -1.96
C TRP A 576 19.96 12.63 -2.02
#